data_AF-A0AAX3MH42-F1
#
_entry.id   AF-A0AAX3MH42-F1
#
_cell.length_a   1.000
_cell.length_b   1.000
_cell.length_c   1.000
_cell.angle_alpha   90.00
_cell.angle_beta   90.00
_cell.angle_gamma   90.00
#
_symmetry.space_group_name_H-M   'P 1'
#
loop_
_entity.id
_entity.type
_entity.pdbx_description
1 polymer ?
#
loop_
_entity_poly.entity_id
_entity_poly.type
_entity_poly.pdbx_seq_one_letter_code
_entity_poly.pdbx_strand_id
1 'polypeptide(L)'
;MKKTYISKVLFLSIFISTRCLSATINNLQNCAITEEKEVTLLSLKTIDGDTPYLAFDNIITPAFLDGSLKSGELVLAKCVNHALIFALSYGPPYISGCLVTGVKETDEQKKVPQGFCFAEKNAPEAVWFSKNNTLLVIRNVEGIGEWQGKYILYDSRRYAPWATDSLPDIAGYDIYPLNAR
;
A
#
# COMPACT_ATOMS: atom_id res chain seq x y z
N MET A 1 -12.90 68.68 32.39
CA MET A 1 -12.37 67.44 33.02
C MET A 1 -13.09 66.23 32.43
N LYS A 2 -12.42 65.42 31.59
CA LYS A 2 -12.92 64.11 31.15
C LYS A 2 -11.83 63.09 31.48
N LYS A 3 -12.15 62.15 32.37
CA LYS A 3 -11.25 61.07 32.82
C LYS A 3 -11.33 59.91 31.84
N THR A 4 -10.20 59.51 31.28
CA THR A 4 -10.03 58.32 30.44
C THR A 4 -9.77 57.12 31.34
N TYR A 5 -10.61 56.09 31.28
CA TYR A 5 -10.38 54.81 31.95
C TYR A 5 -9.61 53.88 31.00
N ILE A 6 -8.38 53.50 31.39
CA ILE A 6 -7.58 52.50 30.68
C ILE A 6 -7.95 51.12 31.22
N SER A 7 -8.54 50.30 30.35
CA SER A 7 -8.86 48.89 30.61
C SER A 7 -7.58 48.06 30.70
N LYS A 8 -7.36 47.35 31.82
CA LYS A 8 -6.31 46.34 31.96
C LYS A 8 -6.88 44.98 31.55
N VAL A 9 -6.62 44.58 30.31
CA VAL A 9 -6.83 43.19 29.87
C VAL A 9 -5.55 42.42 30.16
N LEU A 10 -5.60 41.51 31.12
CA LEU A 10 -4.52 40.60 31.47
C LEU A 10 -4.47 39.47 30.42
N PHE A 11 -3.51 39.52 29.50
CA PHE A 11 -3.26 38.45 28.53
C PHE A 11 -2.51 37.30 29.22
N LEU A 12 -3.22 36.20 29.49
CA LEU A 12 -2.63 34.95 29.98
C LEU A 12 -2.09 34.16 28.78
N SER A 13 -0.78 34.23 28.53
CA SER A 13 -0.11 33.52 27.44
C SER A 13 0.05 32.03 27.79
N ILE A 14 -0.88 31.19 27.33
CA ILE A 14 -0.74 29.72 27.39
C ILE A 14 0.23 29.31 26.28
N PHE A 15 1.48 29.00 26.66
CA PHE A 15 2.44 28.33 25.78
C PHE A 15 1.99 26.88 25.59
N ILE A 16 1.19 26.62 24.56
CA ILE A 16 0.91 25.26 24.10
C ILE A 16 2.19 24.76 23.42
N SER A 17 3.03 24.05 24.18
CA SER A 17 4.16 23.32 23.61
C SER A 17 3.61 22.19 22.75
N THR A 18 3.43 22.43 21.46
CA THR A 18 3.20 21.37 20.48
C THR A 18 4.45 20.49 20.45
N ARG A 19 4.40 19.35 21.14
CA ARG A 19 5.42 18.32 20.95
C ARG A 19 5.32 17.88 19.50
N CYS A 20 6.27 18.30 18.66
CA CYS A 20 6.51 17.62 17.39
C CYS A 20 6.85 16.17 17.73
N LEU A 21 5.91 15.25 17.53
CA LEU A 21 6.26 13.83 17.52
C LEU A 21 7.24 13.64 16.37
N SER A 22 8.47 13.23 16.70
CA SER A 22 9.46 12.83 15.71
C SER A 22 8.90 11.61 14.97
N ALA A 23 8.51 11.81 13.72
CA ALA A 23 7.99 10.73 12.89
C ALA A 23 9.18 9.86 12.46
N THR A 24 9.15 8.57 12.83
CA THR A 24 10.22 7.62 12.51
C THR A 24 9.86 6.89 11.21
N ILE A 25 10.77 6.91 10.24
CA ILE A 25 10.67 6.14 8.99
C ILE A 25 11.46 4.84 9.16
N ASN A 26 10.81 3.71 8.95
CA ASN A 26 11.43 2.38 9.00
C ASN A 26 11.49 1.77 7.60
N ASN A 27 12.59 1.09 7.29
CA ASN A 27 12.67 0.21 6.13
C ASN A 27 11.98 -1.13 6.47
N LEU A 28 10.99 -1.51 5.65
CA LEU A 28 10.22 -2.74 5.84
C LEU A 28 10.66 -3.86 4.91
N GLN A 29 10.91 -3.54 3.63
CA GLN A 29 11.22 -4.53 2.61
C GLN A 29 11.92 -3.90 1.42
N ASN A 30 13.10 -4.40 1.05
CA ASN A 30 13.74 -4.09 -0.22
C ASN A 30 13.34 -5.11 -1.28
N CYS A 31 13.20 -4.67 -2.53
CA CYS A 31 12.91 -5.55 -3.65
C CYS A 31 13.62 -5.09 -4.93
N ALA A 32 14.49 -5.96 -5.44
CA ALA A 32 15.11 -5.77 -6.76
C ALA A 32 14.05 -6.04 -7.84
N ILE A 33 13.44 -4.97 -8.37
CA ILE A 33 12.41 -5.04 -9.42
C ILE A 33 13.03 -5.30 -10.80
N THR A 34 14.29 -4.90 -10.99
CA THR A 34 15.17 -5.37 -12.08
C THR A 34 16.57 -5.60 -11.50
N GLU A 35 17.52 -6.06 -12.33
CA GLU A 35 18.93 -6.18 -11.90
C GLU A 35 19.56 -4.85 -11.45
N GLU A 36 19.07 -3.73 -12.01
CA GLU A 36 19.61 -2.39 -11.76
C GLU A 36 18.72 -1.51 -10.87
N LYS A 37 17.45 -1.91 -10.67
CA LYS A 37 16.46 -1.10 -9.94
C LYS A 37 15.96 -1.81 -8.70
N GLU A 38 16.14 -1.16 -7.57
CA GLU A 38 15.57 -1.56 -6.28
C GLU A 38 14.45 -0.61 -5.88
N VAL A 39 13.34 -1.16 -5.40
CA VAL A 39 12.28 -0.44 -4.72
C VAL A 39 12.25 -0.87 -3.26
N THR A 40 12.28 0.09 -2.36
CA THR A 40 12.18 -0.11 -0.92
C THR A 40 10.79 0.30 -0.44
N LEU A 41 10.14 -0.59 0.31
CA LEU A 41 8.96 -0.27 1.11
C LEU A 41 9.41 0.36 2.43
N LEU A 42 8.96 1.58 2.67
CA LEU A 42 9.15 2.30 3.92
C LEU A 42 7.82 2.37 4.68
N SER A 43 7.86 2.40 6.01
CA SER A 43 6.72 2.80 6.85
C SER A 43 7.07 4.05 7.64
N LEU A 44 6.17 5.04 7.58
CA LEU A 44 6.10 6.14 8.52
C LEU A 44 5.10 5.77 9.63
N LYS A 45 5.57 5.71 10.88
CA LYS A 45 4.67 5.42 12.00
C LYS A 45 3.84 6.66 12.36
N THR A 46 2.52 6.54 12.30
CA THR A 46 1.55 7.59 12.65
C THR A 46 0.66 7.17 13.81
N ILE A 47 -0.21 8.07 14.28
CA ILE A 47 -1.22 7.74 15.30
C ILE A 47 -2.26 6.73 14.78
N ASP A 48 -2.47 6.67 13.46
CA ASP A 48 -3.45 5.82 12.78
C ASP A 48 -2.81 4.50 12.28
N GLY A 49 -1.56 4.22 12.63
CA GLY A 49 -0.80 3.05 12.20
C GLY A 49 0.36 3.37 11.26
N ASP A 50 0.83 2.37 10.53
CA ASP A 50 1.87 2.47 9.52
C ASP A 50 1.32 3.13 8.24
N THR A 51 1.98 4.19 7.78
CA THR A 51 1.73 4.80 6.45
C THR A 51 2.85 4.39 5.49
N PRO A 52 2.57 3.57 4.46
CA PRO A 52 3.60 3.06 3.59
C PRO A 52 3.99 4.04 2.48
N TYR A 53 5.28 4.07 2.19
CA TYR A 53 5.89 4.81 1.08
C TYR A 53 6.77 3.87 0.26
N LEU A 54 6.97 4.20 -1.01
CA LEU A 54 7.98 3.56 -1.86
C LEU A 54 9.16 4.51 -2.03
N ALA A 55 10.36 3.98 -1.87
CA ALA A 55 11.60 4.67 -2.15
C ALA A 55 12.37 3.98 -3.27
N PHE A 56 12.79 4.75 -4.27
CA PHE A 56 13.61 4.30 -5.41
C PHE A 56 14.22 5.53 -6.08
N ASP A 57 15.41 5.43 -6.66
CA ASP A 57 16.06 6.52 -7.43
C ASP A 57 16.06 7.89 -6.71
N ASN A 58 16.29 7.90 -5.39
CA ASN A 58 16.22 9.10 -4.52
C ASN A 58 14.84 9.78 -4.44
N ILE A 59 13.77 9.12 -4.89
CA ILE A 59 12.38 9.55 -4.79
C ILE A 59 11.72 8.80 -3.64
N ILE A 60 10.89 9.49 -2.86
CA ILE A 60 9.95 8.89 -1.91
C ILE A 60 8.54 9.31 -2.31
N THR A 61 7.65 8.34 -2.51
CA THR A 61 6.27 8.56 -2.98
C THR A 61 5.29 7.72 -2.14
N PRO A 62 4.01 8.12 -2.00
CA PRO A 62 2.99 7.25 -1.43
C PRO A 62 3.02 5.86 -2.07
N ALA A 63 2.85 4.81 -1.27
CA ALA A 63 2.97 3.45 -1.79
C ALA A 63 1.77 2.98 -2.60
N PHE A 64 0.59 3.56 -2.38
CA PHE A 64 -0.57 3.28 -3.22
C PHE A 64 -0.45 3.99 -4.57
N LEU A 65 -0.64 3.24 -5.66
CA LEU A 65 -0.36 3.68 -7.02
C LEU A 65 -1.31 4.77 -7.54
N ASP A 66 -2.44 4.97 -6.86
CA ASP A 66 -3.38 6.08 -7.10
C ASP A 66 -2.95 7.39 -6.39
N GLY A 67 -1.84 7.36 -5.65
CA GLY A 67 -1.33 8.48 -4.85
C GLY A 67 -2.03 8.65 -3.50
N SER A 68 -2.95 7.76 -3.14
CA SER A 68 -3.63 7.81 -1.84
C SER A 68 -2.67 7.56 -0.68
N LEU A 69 -2.90 8.26 0.43
CA LEU A 69 -2.24 8.01 1.70
C LEU A 69 -3.21 7.21 2.58
N LYS A 70 -2.81 6.00 2.94
CA LYS A 70 -3.56 5.12 3.84
C LYS A 70 -2.68 4.72 5.00
N SER A 71 -3.28 4.67 6.19
CA SER A 71 -2.62 4.21 7.41
C SER A 71 -3.33 2.99 7.95
N GLY A 72 -2.58 2.04 8.49
CA GLY A 72 -3.12 0.84 9.10
C GLY A 72 -2.02 -0.07 9.63
N GLU A 73 -2.38 -1.27 10.05
CA GLU A 73 -1.41 -2.30 10.40
C GLU A 73 -0.87 -2.95 9.12
N LEU A 74 0.44 -2.97 8.92
CA LEU A 74 1.06 -3.69 7.81
C LEU A 74 0.96 -5.21 8.04
N VAL A 75 0.17 -5.90 7.24
CA VAL A 75 -0.09 -7.35 7.34
C VAL A 75 0.66 -8.17 6.29
N LEU A 76 1.21 -7.52 5.26
CA LEU A 76 2.03 -8.16 4.22
C LEU A 76 3.09 -7.19 3.71
N ALA A 77 4.32 -7.68 3.54
CA ALA A 77 5.38 -7.06 2.78
C ALA A 77 6.34 -8.15 2.29
N LYS A 78 6.41 -8.38 0.98
CA LYS A 78 7.26 -9.40 0.36
C LYS A 78 7.79 -8.95 -0.99
N CYS A 79 9.02 -9.35 -1.30
CA CYS A 79 9.54 -9.33 -2.66
C CYS A 79 9.39 -10.73 -3.25
N VAL A 80 8.61 -10.87 -4.33
CA VAL A 80 8.37 -12.14 -5.04
C VAL A 80 8.56 -11.92 -6.53
N ASN A 81 9.44 -12.70 -7.15
CA ASN A 81 9.73 -12.65 -8.59
C ASN A 81 9.91 -11.22 -9.15
N HIS A 82 10.82 -10.44 -8.56
CA HIS A 82 11.06 -9.06 -8.97
C HIS A 82 9.82 -8.14 -8.86
N ALA A 83 8.86 -8.48 -7.99
CA ALA A 83 7.72 -7.64 -7.67
C ALA A 83 7.57 -7.50 -6.15
N LEU A 84 7.32 -6.27 -5.70
CA LEU A 84 7.07 -5.96 -4.31
C LEU A 84 5.55 -6.01 -4.08
N ILE A 85 5.09 -6.86 -3.17
CA ILE A 85 3.71 -6.85 -2.69
C ILE A 85 3.64 -6.43 -1.24
N PHE A 86 2.69 -5.58 -0.92
CA PHE A 86 2.39 -5.21 0.45
C PHE A 86 0.88 -5.08 0.68
N ALA A 87 0.45 -5.13 1.94
CA ALA A 87 -0.93 -4.91 2.33
C ALA A 87 -1.03 -4.32 3.74
N LEU A 88 -2.01 -3.43 3.92
CA LEU A 88 -2.41 -2.84 5.18
C LEU A 88 -3.81 -3.35 5.58
N SER A 89 -3.99 -3.69 6.84
CA SER A 89 -5.29 -3.77 7.51
C SER A 89 -5.62 -2.39 8.11
N TYR A 90 -6.66 -1.72 7.61
CA TYR A 90 -7.06 -0.38 8.08
C TYR A 90 -8.38 -0.40 8.87
N GLY A 91 -8.72 -1.57 9.40
CA GLY A 91 -9.94 -1.85 10.17
C GLY A 91 -10.54 -3.18 9.74
N PRO A 92 -10.38 -4.27 10.51
CA PRO A 92 -10.89 -5.58 10.11
C PRO A 92 -12.37 -5.54 9.73
N PRO A 93 -12.78 -6.19 8.62
CA PRO A 93 -11.98 -7.11 7.81
C PRO A 93 -11.22 -6.45 6.64
N TYR A 94 -11.15 -5.13 6.52
CA TYR A 94 -10.68 -4.47 5.30
C TYR A 94 -9.16 -4.41 5.16
N ILE A 95 -8.66 -5.01 4.08
CA ILE A 95 -7.26 -5.04 3.69
C ILE A 95 -7.11 -4.32 2.35
N SER A 96 -6.13 -3.44 2.22
CA SER A 96 -5.75 -2.89 0.91
C SER A 96 -4.25 -2.87 0.73
N GLY A 97 -3.81 -3.03 -0.50
CA GLY A 97 -2.39 -3.15 -0.81
C GLY A 97 -2.13 -2.97 -2.28
N CYS A 98 -0.86 -3.07 -2.66
CA CYS A 98 -0.47 -3.02 -4.06
C CYS A 98 0.60 -4.06 -4.36
N LEU A 99 0.57 -4.54 -5.60
CA LEU A 99 1.64 -5.29 -6.23
C LEU A 99 2.37 -4.33 -7.16
N VAL A 100 3.64 -4.05 -6.86
CA VAL A 100 4.53 -3.19 -7.64
C VAL A 100 5.44 -4.07 -8.47
N THR A 101 5.36 -3.94 -9.79
CA THR A 101 6.07 -4.80 -10.77
C THR A 101 7.14 -4.06 -11.57
N GLY A 102 7.27 -2.75 -11.37
CA GLY A 102 8.14 -1.92 -12.20
C GLY A 102 8.21 -0.48 -11.73
N VAL A 103 9.12 0.27 -12.35
CA VAL A 103 9.15 1.73 -12.34
C VAL A 103 9.29 2.21 -13.77
N LYS A 104 8.31 2.97 -14.25
CA LYS A 104 8.28 3.55 -15.60
C LYS A 104 8.64 5.03 -15.52
N GLU A 105 9.39 5.50 -16.50
CA GLU A 105 9.60 6.93 -16.72
C GLU A 105 8.54 7.47 -17.67
N THR A 106 7.88 8.57 -17.30
CA THR A 106 6.92 9.26 -18.15
C THR A 106 7.62 10.23 -19.09
N ASP A 107 6.89 10.77 -20.06
CA ASP A 107 7.40 11.76 -21.02
C ASP A 107 7.92 13.05 -20.34
N GLU A 108 7.48 13.31 -19.11
CA GLU A 108 7.93 14.42 -18.25
C GLU A 108 9.17 14.06 -17.41
N GLN A 109 9.86 12.95 -17.70
CA GLN A 109 10.97 12.40 -16.90
C GLN A 109 10.59 12.06 -15.46
N LYS A 110 9.29 11.92 -15.18
CA LYS A 110 8.80 11.53 -13.86
C LYS A 110 8.84 10.02 -13.76
N LYS A 111 9.48 9.50 -12.73
CA LYS A 111 9.50 8.07 -12.44
C LYS A 111 8.27 7.70 -11.61
N VAL A 112 7.48 6.75 -12.10
CA VAL A 112 6.23 6.29 -11.47
C VAL A 112 6.26 4.77 -11.28
N PRO A 113 5.90 4.27 -10.09
CA PRO A 113 5.77 2.83 -9.89
C PRO A 113 4.68 2.26 -10.82
N GLN A 114 4.87 1.02 -11.24
CA GLN A 114 3.96 0.25 -12.09
C GLN A 114 3.42 -0.95 -11.32
N GLY A 115 2.22 -1.39 -11.69
CA GLY A 115 1.55 -2.52 -11.06
C GLY A 115 0.06 -2.26 -10.88
N PHE A 116 -0.53 -2.80 -9.83
CA PHE A 116 -1.94 -2.56 -9.49
C PHE A 116 -2.16 -2.64 -7.98
N CYS A 117 -3.23 -2.01 -7.52
CA CYS A 117 -3.68 -2.08 -6.13
C CYS A 117 -4.95 -2.91 -5.99
N PHE A 118 -5.14 -3.48 -4.81
CA PHE A 118 -6.29 -4.29 -4.45
C PHE A 118 -6.87 -3.80 -3.11
N ALA A 119 -8.15 -4.04 -2.90
CA ALA A 119 -8.83 -3.75 -1.65
C ALA A 119 -9.89 -4.82 -1.41
N GLU A 120 -9.66 -5.70 -0.45
CA GLU A 120 -10.50 -6.87 -0.18
C GLU A 120 -10.59 -7.16 1.31
N LYS A 121 -11.47 -8.10 1.67
CA LYS A 121 -11.63 -8.51 3.07
C LYS A 121 -10.70 -9.65 3.51
N ASN A 122 -9.98 -10.24 2.56
CA ASN A 122 -9.06 -11.35 2.80
C ASN A 122 -7.67 -11.01 2.26
N ALA A 123 -6.63 -11.52 2.91
CA ALA A 123 -5.26 -11.32 2.46
C ALA A 123 -4.99 -12.15 1.18
N PRO A 124 -4.12 -11.66 0.28
CA PRO A 124 -3.72 -12.46 -0.88
C PRO A 124 -3.00 -13.76 -0.52
N GLU A 125 -3.34 -14.84 -1.23
CA GLU A 125 -2.73 -16.16 -1.02
C GLU A 125 -1.52 -16.41 -1.92
N ALA A 126 -1.51 -15.86 -3.14
CA ALA A 126 -0.43 -16.07 -4.10
C ALA A 126 -0.38 -14.96 -5.16
N VAL A 127 0.82 -14.77 -5.74
CA VAL A 127 1.01 -14.04 -7.00
C VAL A 127 1.44 -15.04 -8.07
N TRP A 128 0.78 -15.02 -9.22
CA TRP A 128 1.09 -15.89 -10.35
C TRP A 128 1.63 -15.03 -11.49
N PHE A 129 2.81 -15.37 -11.99
CA PHE A 129 3.46 -14.64 -13.08
C PHE A 129 3.45 -15.48 -14.34
N SER A 130 3.03 -14.90 -15.46
CA SER A 130 3.19 -15.49 -16.79
C SER A 130 3.94 -14.51 -17.69
N LYS A 131 4.22 -14.94 -18.93
CA LYS A 131 4.81 -14.08 -19.96
C LYS A 131 3.98 -12.83 -20.28
N ASN A 132 2.65 -12.91 -20.12
CA ASN A 132 1.73 -11.89 -20.62
C ASN A 132 1.03 -11.11 -19.52
N ASN A 133 0.98 -11.64 -18.30
CA ASN A 133 0.26 -11.04 -17.20
C ASN A 133 0.66 -11.58 -15.84
N THR A 134 0.31 -10.80 -14.82
CA THR A 134 0.41 -11.17 -13.42
C THR A 134 -0.98 -11.28 -12.84
N LEU A 135 -1.23 -12.35 -12.07
CA LEU A 135 -2.46 -12.54 -11.31
C LEU A 135 -2.17 -12.43 -9.81
N LEU A 136 -3.01 -11.70 -9.10
CA LEU A 136 -3.08 -11.79 -7.64
C LEU A 136 -4.29 -12.65 -7.29
N VAL A 137 -4.04 -13.71 -6.51
CA VAL A 137 -5.07 -14.63 -6.07
C VAL A 137 -5.40 -14.34 -4.62
N ILE A 138 -6.68 -14.07 -4.35
CA ILE A 138 -7.20 -13.88 -3.00
C ILE A 138 -8.28 -14.94 -2.80
N ARG A 139 -8.15 -15.76 -1.75
CA ARG A 139 -9.19 -16.70 -1.38
C ARG A 139 -10.36 -15.93 -0.77
N ASN A 140 -11.55 -16.15 -1.31
CA ASN A 140 -12.76 -15.60 -0.75
C ASN A 140 -13.29 -16.55 0.33
N VAL A 141 -13.34 -16.07 1.57
CA VAL A 141 -13.99 -16.78 2.67
C VAL A 141 -15.49 -16.47 2.62
N GLU A 142 -16.30 -17.53 2.53
CA GLU A 142 -17.77 -17.41 2.51
C GLU A 142 -18.27 -16.61 3.72
N GLY A 143 -19.23 -15.70 3.47
CA GLY A 143 -19.87 -14.89 4.52
C GLY A 143 -19.06 -13.67 4.97
N ILE A 144 -17.83 -13.48 4.51
CA ILE A 144 -17.04 -12.27 4.81
C ILE A 144 -17.21 -11.22 3.70
N GLY A 145 -17.02 -11.61 2.43
CA GLY A 145 -17.06 -10.74 1.24
C GLY A 145 -18.43 -10.61 0.56
N GLU A 146 -18.56 -9.62 -0.34
CA GLU A 146 -19.73 -9.47 -1.23
C GLU A 146 -19.58 -10.30 -2.52
N TRP A 147 -18.35 -10.71 -2.82
CA TRP A 147 -18.01 -11.49 -4.00
C TRP A 147 -18.66 -12.87 -3.98
N GLN A 148 -19.22 -13.27 -5.12
CA GLN A 148 -19.77 -14.61 -5.35
C GLN A 148 -18.70 -15.51 -5.97
N GLY A 149 -18.21 -16.50 -5.22
CA GLY A 149 -17.24 -17.50 -5.67
C GLY A 149 -16.09 -17.71 -4.68
N LYS A 150 -15.32 -18.79 -4.85
CA LYS A 150 -14.23 -19.18 -3.93
C LYS A 150 -12.97 -18.30 -3.97
N TYR A 151 -12.74 -17.58 -5.06
CA TYR A 151 -11.56 -16.77 -5.28
C TYR A 151 -11.93 -15.42 -5.86
N ILE A 152 -11.13 -14.40 -5.55
CA ILE A 152 -11.13 -13.09 -6.18
C ILE A 152 -9.79 -12.95 -6.89
N LEU A 153 -9.84 -12.64 -8.18
CA LEU A 153 -8.67 -12.54 -9.04
C LEU A 153 -8.50 -11.09 -9.51
N TYR A 154 -7.30 -10.55 -9.30
CA TYR A 154 -6.84 -9.35 -9.99
C TYR A 154 -5.89 -9.77 -11.10
N ASP A 155 -6.09 -9.27 -12.32
CA ASP A 155 -5.25 -9.55 -13.48
C ASP A 155 -4.70 -8.24 -14.01
N SER A 156 -3.38 -8.15 -14.19
CA SER A 156 -2.72 -6.96 -14.72
C SER A 156 -3.20 -6.53 -16.11
N ARG A 157 -3.88 -7.41 -16.86
CA ARG A 157 -4.50 -7.09 -18.16
C ARG A 157 -5.93 -6.55 -18.04
N ARG A 158 -6.54 -6.64 -16.87
CA ARG A 158 -7.94 -6.28 -16.64
C ARG A 158 -8.02 -5.06 -15.73
N TYR A 159 -9.00 -4.23 -15.99
CA TYR A 159 -9.27 -3.06 -15.16
C TYR A 159 -9.91 -3.43 -13.81
N ALA A 160 -10.79 -4.44 -13.81
CA ALA A 160 -11.55 -4.83 -12.64
C ALA A 160 -11.24 -6.27 -12.20
N PRO A 161 -11.22 -6.55 -10.88
CA PRO A 161 -11.18 -7.90 -10.37
C PRO A 161 -12.48 -8.64 -10.68
N TRP A 162 -12.44 -9.97 -10.58
CA TRP A 162 -13.63 -10.80 -10.66
C TRP A 162 -13.56 -11.97 -9.70
N ALA A 163 -14.73 -12.49 -9.32
CA ALA A 163 -14.83 -13.69 -8.51
C ALA A 163 -15.04 -14.94 -9.36
N THR A 164 -14.51 -16.07 -8.90
CA THR A 164 -14.61 -17.37 -9.58
C THR A 164 -14.48 -18.53 -8.60
N ASP A 165 -15.08 -19.68 -8.92
CA ASP A 165 -14.95 -20.91 -8.14
C ASP A 165 -13.72 -21.76 -8.52
N SER A 166 -13.06 -21.41 -9.62
CA SER A 166 -11.92 -22.15 -10.16
C SER A 166 -10.77 -21.21 -10.52
N LEU A 167 -9.57 -21.55 -10.07
CA LEU A 167 -8.37 -20.86 -10.53
C LEU A 167 -8.07 -21.21 -12.00
N PRO A 168 -7.37 -20.32 -12.74
CA PRO A 168 -6.88 -20.64 -14.08
C PRO A 168 -5.99 -21.88 -14.07
N ASP A 169 -5.79 -22.47 -15.25
CA ASP A 169 -4.78 -23.52 -15.42
C ASP A 169 -3.42 -22.99 -14.97
N ILE A 170 -2.71 -23.77 -14.16
CA ILE A 170 -1.38 -23.44 -13.65
C ILE A 170 -0.33 -23.47 -14.78
N ALA A 171 -0.63 -24.16 -15.89
CA ALA A 171 0.26 -24.24 -17.03
C ALA A 171 0.56 -22.83 -17.59
N GLY A 172 1.85 -22.45 -17.59
CA GLY A 172 2.30 -21.14 -18.04
C GLY A 172 2.36 -20.06 -16.95
N TYR A 173 2.09 -20.42 -15.70
CA TYR A 173 2.29 -19.55 -14.54
C TYR A 173 3.39 -20.06 -13.61
N ASP A 174 4.28 -19.16 -13.20
CA ASP A 174 5.15 -19.33 -12.04
C ASP A 174 4.42 -18.81 -10.80
N ILE A 175 4.17 -19.69 -9.82
CA ILE A 175 3.30 -19.41 -8.67
C ILE A 175 4.13 -19.13 -7.43
N TYR A 176 3.92 -17.98 -6.81
CA TYR A 176 4.60 -17.53 -5.60
C TYR A 176 3.60 -17.43 -4.45
N PRO A 177 3.60 -18.39 -3.51
CA PRO A 177 2.72 -18.34 -2.35
C PRO A 177 3.12 -17.19 -1.42
N LEU A 178 2.13 -16.47 -0.93
CA LEU A 178 2.32 -15.29 -0.11
C LEU A 178 2.20 -15.54 1.38
N ASN A 179 1.89 -16.77 1.82
CA ASN A 179 1.77 -17.22 3.22
C ASN A 179 1.56 -16.02 4.17
N ALA A 180 0.31 -15.56 4.27
CA ALA A 180 -0.07 -14.61 5.31
C ALA A 180 0.27 -15.27 6.66
N ARG A 181 1.05 -14.57 7.49
CA ARG A 181 1.34 -15.02 8.86
C ARG A 181 0.09 -14.95 9.72
#